data_AF-A0A1L6RA04-F1
#
_entry.id   AF-A0A1L6RA04-F1
#
_cell.length_a   1.000
_cell.length_b   1.000
_cell.length_c   1.000
_cell.angle_alpha   90.00
_cell.angle_beta   90.00
_cell.angle_gamma   90.00
#
_symmetry.space_group_name_H-M   'P 1'
#
loop_
_entity.id
_entity.type
_entity.pdbx_description
1 polymer ?
#
loop_
_entity_poly.entity_id
_entity_poly.type
_entity_poly.pdbx_seq_one_letter_code
_entity_poly.pdbx_strand_id
1 'polypeptide(L)'
;MAINITSLVIKSEDFVIGKKTYTARYTKELDDKYSDMMLKAGNLLHDIEKADYDEDLTLDEQRKIVQDGYAEMLSISKEYLVAALGQKEADEIVRYADNRTATITKVAQAIFEAGQSNELREKYGTNRKQRRGKDND
;
A
#
# COMPACT_ATOMS: atom_id res chain seq x y z
N MET A 1 31.71 20.77 5.32
CA MET A 1 30.41 20.61 4.64
C MET A 1 30.00 19.16 4.90
N ALA A 2 29.12 18.93 5.88
CA ALA A 2 28.68 17.56 6.21
C ALA A 2 27.63 17.15 5.17
N ILE A 3 27.91 16.08 4.42
CA ILE A 3 26.90 15.44 3.59
C ILE A 3 25.98 14.71 4.57
N ASN A 4 24.85 15.33 4.89
CA ASN A 4 23.80 14.68 5.67
C ASN A 4 23.07 13.73 4.71
N ILE A 5 23.53 12.47 4.64
CA ILE A 5 22.87 11.44 3.83
C ILE A 5 21.65 10.97 4.64
N THR A 6 20.59 11.77 4.64
CA THR A 6 19.33 11.43 5.34
C THR A 6 18.60 10.27 4.66
N SER A 7 18.75 10.11 3.34
CA SER A 7 18.10 9.05 2.57
C SER A 7 19.11 8.10 1.93
N LEU A 8 19.36 6.97 2.61
CA LEU A 8 20.04 5.82 2.02
C LEU A 8 19.00 4.94 1.33
N VAL A 9 19.10 4.83 0.01
CA VAL A 9 18.33 3.87 -0.78
C VAL A 9 18.77 2.46 -0.35
N ILE A 10 17.83 1.70 0.18
CA ILE A 10 18.02 0.31 0.63
C ILE A 10 17.85 -0.65 -0.54
N LYS A 11 16.85 -0.37 -1.39
CA LYS A 11 16.50 -1.20 -2.54
C LYS A 11 15.93 -0.32 -3.66
N SER A 12 16.12 -0.74 -4.91
CA SER A 12 15.45 -0.17 -6.08
C SER A 12 14.84 -1.30 -6.89
N GLU A 13 13.62 -1.11 -7.39
CA GLU A 13 12.94 -2.13 -8.20
C GLU A 13 12.13 -1.49 -9.33
N ASP A 14 12.14 -2.14 -10.48
CA ASP A 14 11.45 -1.68 -11.68
C ASP A 14 10.12 -2.41 -11.84
N PHE A 15 9.06 -1.64 -12.07
CA PHE A 15 7.70 -2.11 -12.29
C PHE A 15 7.23 -1.72 -13.68
N VAL A 16 6.75 -2.69 -14.46
CA VAL A 16 6.12 -2.42 -15.74
C VAL A 16 4.62 -2.29 -15.54
N ILE A 17 4.08 -1.09 -15.75
CA ILE A 17 2.64 -0.82 -15.69
C ILE A 17 2.20 -0.33 -17.06
N GLY A 18 1.36 -1.12 -17.73
CA GLY A 18 0.99 -0.89 -19.12
C GLY A 18 2.20 -0.96 -20.05
N LYS A 19 2.56 0.16 -20.67
CA LYS A 19 3.69 0.27 -21.62
C LYS A 19 4.91 0.98 -21.04
N LYS A 20 4.88 1.37 -19.76
CA LYS A 20 5.92 2.18 -19.12
C LYS A 20 6.55 1.43 -17.96
N THR A 21 7.84 1.68 -17.75
CA THR A 21 8.60 1.17 -16.61
C THR A 21 8.73 2.28 -15.57
N TYR A 22 8.49 1.94 -14.32
CA TYR A 22 8.52 2.81 -13.15
C TYR A 22 9.55 2.25 -12.17
N THR A 23 10.49 3.06 -11.70
CA THR A 23 11.51 2.63 -10.74
C THR A 23 11.14 3.13 -9.35
N ALA A 24 10.79 2.23 -8.44
CA ALA A 24 10.60 2.55 -7.03
C ALA A 24 11.93 2.50 -6.29
N ARG A 25 12.14 3.49 -5.41
CA ARG A 25 13.31 3.56 -4.53
C ARG A 25 12.86 3.44 -3.08
N TYR A 26 13.27 2.36 -2.44
CA TYR A 26 12.93 2.07 -1.05
C TYR A 26 14.00 2.63 -0.14
N THR A 27 13.58 3.47 0.79
CA THR A 27 14.42 4.09 1.80
C THR A 27 13.86 3.72 3.17
N LYS A 28 14.71 3.77 4.20
CA LYS A 28 14.26 3.52 5.58
C LYS A 28 13.12 4.46 5.99
N GLU A 29 13.21 5.72 5.58
CA GLU A 29 12.22 6.75 5.88
C GLU A 29 10.85 6.47 5.24
N LEU A 30 10.86 5.91 4.03
CA LEU A 30 9.64 5.49 3.33
C LEU A 30 8.98 4.33 4.07
N ASP A 31 9.77 3.33 4.48
CA ASP A 31 9.26 2.18 5.22
C ASP A 31 8.72 2.58 6.60
N ASP A 32 9.48 3.35 7.39
CA ASP A 32 9.08 3.77 8.74
C ASP A 32 7.79 4.62 8.71
N LYS A 33 7.61 5.45 7.67
CA LYS A 33 6.45 6.33 7.56
C LYS A 33 5.20 5.64 7.02
N TYR A 34 5.35 4.75 6.03
CA TYR A 34 4.21 4.25 5.27
C TYR A 34 3.83 2.80 5.55
N SER A 35 4.63 2.04 6.32
CA SER A 35 4.33 0.62 6.58
C SER A 35 2.97 0.39 7.21
N ASP A 36 2.64 1.09 8.30
CA ASP A 36 1.35 0.92 9.00
C ASP A 36 0.18 1.39 8.13
N MET A 37 0.38 2.47 7.36
CA MET A 37 -0.64 3.00 6.46
C MET A 37 -0.93 2.03 5.31
N MET A 38 0.11 1.49 4.66
CA MET A 38 -0.05 0.53 3.57
C MET A 38 -0.66 -0.79 4.05
N LEU A 39 -0.30 -1.25 5.25
CA LEU A 39 -0.98 -2.39 5.89
C LEU A 39 -2.45 -2.08 6.14
N LYS A 40 -2.78 -0.86 6.61
CA LYS A 40 -4.17 -0.44 6.79
C LYS A 40 -4.94 -0.43 5.46
N ALA A 41 -4.38 0.14 4.40
CA ALA A 41 -5.01 0.17 3.07
C ALA A 41 -5.28 -1.23 2.52
N GLY A 42 -4.34 -2.16 2.69
CA GLY A 42 -4.53 -3.56 2.30
C GLY A 42 -5.62 -4.29 3.09
N ASN A 43 -5.72 -3.99 4.38
CA ASN A 43 -6.78 -4.52 5.23
C ASN A 43 -8.15 -3.99 4.84
N LEU A 44 -8.27 -2.68 4.57
CA LEU A 44 -9.50 -2.07 4.08
C LEU A 44 -9.92 -2.66 2.74
N LEU A 45 -8.97 -2.89 1.82
CA LEU A 45 -9.27 -3.55 0.55
C LEU A 45 -9.91 -4.93 0.77
N HIS A 46 -9.29 -5.73 1.63
CA HIS A 46 -9.75 -7.08 1.96
C HIS A 46 -11.11 -7.08 2.68
N ASP A 47 -11.33 -6.13 3.59
CA ASP A 47 -12.58 -6.00 4.33
C ASP A 47 -13.72 -5.55 3.40
N ILE A 48 -13.46 -4.65 2.45
CA ILE A 48 -14.42 -4.27 1.40
C ILE A 48 -14.71 -5.44 0.46
N GLU A 49 -13.67 -6.12 -0.03
CA GLU A 49 -13.83 -7.29 -0.90
C GLU A 49 -14.59 -8.43 -0.21
N LYS A 50 -14.64 -8.45 1.13
CA LYS A 50 -15.46 -9.38 1.91
C LYS A 50 -16.87 -8.89 2.22
N ALA A 51 -17.04 -7.60 2.50
CA ALA A 51 -18.34 -7.01 2.82
C ALA A 51 -19.35 -7.19 1.66
N ASP A 52 -18.86 -7.21 0.42
CA ASP A 52 -19.67 -7.52 -0.77
C ASP A 52 -20.27 -8.94 -0.76
N TYR A 53 -19.76 -9.86 0.08
CA TYR A 53 -20.22 -11.25 0.21
C TYR A 53 -20.86 -11.56 1.57
N ASP A 54 -20.95 -10.59 2.47
CA ASP A 54 -21.49 -10.80 3.81
C ASP A 54 -22.99 -10.48 3.83
N GLU A 55 -23.80 -11.55 3.82
CA GLU A 55 -25.27 -11.48 3.83
C GLU A 55 -25.84 -10.94 5.15
N ASP A 56 -25.03 -10.90 6.22
CA ASP A 56 -25.44 -10.43 7.55
C ASP A 56 -25.31 -8.91 7.73
N LEU A 57 -24.65 -8.20 6.81
CA LEU A 57 -24.52 -6.74 6.83
C LEU A 57 -25.72 -6.07 6.16
N THR A 58 -26.22 -4.99 6.75
CA THR A 58 -27.22 -4.16 6.08
C THR A 58 -26.62 -3.38 4.91
N LEU A 59 -27.42 -3.06 3.89
CA LEU A 59 -26.99 -2.28 2.72
C LEU A 59 -26.37 -0.91 3.11
N ASP A 60 -26.84 -0.30 4.20
CA ASP A 60 -26.32 0.99 4.67
C ASP A 60 -24.96 0.84 5.36
N GLU A 61 -24.74 -0.25 6.11
CA GLU A 61 -23.44 -0.57 6.70
C GLU A 61 -22.41 -0.92 5.63
N GLN A 62 -22.78 -1.73 4.63
CA GLN A 62 -21.94 -2.02 3.48
C GLN A 62 -21.54 -0.73 2.75
N ARG A 63 -22.49 0.15 2.44
CA ARG A 63 -22.22 1.42 1.77
C ARG A 63 -21.27 2.31 2.55
N LYS A 64 -21.42 2.38 3.87
CA LYS A 64 -20.55 3.20 4.73
C LYS A 64 -19.12 2.66 4.76
N ILE A 65 -18.95 1.34 4.93
CA ILE A 65 -17.65 0.68 4.90
C ILE A 65 -16.96 0.92 3.56
N VAL A 66 -17.71 0.79 2.46
CA VAL A 66 -17.20 0.98 1.10
C VAL A 66 -16.81 2.44 0.85
N GLN A 67 -17.64 3.41 1.22
CA GLN A 67 -17.35 4.83 0.97
C GLN A 67 -16.16 5.34 1.80
N ASP A 68 -16.21 5.14 3.12
CA ASP A 68 -15.16 5.63 4.02
C ASP A 68 -13.85 4.89 3.76
N GLY A 69 -13.93 3.57 3.56
CA GLY A 69 -12.79 2.72 3.25
C GLY A 69 -12.13 3.06 1.92
N TYR A 70 -12.90 3.29 0.85
CA TYR A 70 -12.31 3.69 -0.43
C TYR A 70 -11.69 5.09 -0.40
N ALA A 71 -12.29 6.06 0.31
CA ALA A 71 -11.68 7.38 0.44
C ALA A 71 -10.31 7.30 1.14
N GLU A 72 -10.25 6.56 2.25
CA GLU A 72 -9.02 6.36 3.01
C GLU A 72 -7.97 5.57 2.23
N MET A 73 -8.36 4.46 1.61
CA MET A 73 -7.48 3.66 0.75
C MET A 73 -6.87 4.51 -0.37
N LEU A 74 -7.69 5.32 -1.05
CA LEU A 74 -7.23 6.17 -2.14
C LEU A 74 -6.21 7.20 -1.66
N SER A 75 -6.45 7.83 -0.50
CA SER A 75 -5.52 8.80 0.09
C SER A 75 -4.18 8.16 0.39
N ILE A 76 -4.19 7.06 1.16
CA ILE A 76 -2.97 6.33 1.55
C ILE A 76 -2.18 5.87 0.32
N SER A 77 -2.89 5.27 -0.65
CA SER A 77 -2.25 4.71 -1.84
C SER A 77 -1.59 5.80 -2.68
N LYS A 78 -2.24 6.95 -2.85
CA LYS A 78 -1.67 8.09 -3.58
C LYS A 78 -0.47 8.68 -2.86
N GLU A 79 -0.57 8.92 -1.56
CA GLU A 79 0.56 9.45 -0.77
C GLU A 79 1.78 8.53 -0.84
N TYR A 80 1.57 7.23 -0.76
CA TYR A 80 2.64 6.25 -0.89
C TYR A 80 3.27 6.25 -2.29
N LEU A 81 2.46 6.23 -3.36
CA LEU A 81 2.98 6.26 -4.73
C LEU A 81 3.79 7.54 -5.01
N VAL A 82 3.33 8.69 -4.52
CA VAL A 82 4.08 9.96 -4.63
C VAL A 82 5.42 9.86 -3.90
N ALA A 83 5.44 9.27 -2.71
CA ALA A 83 6.68 9.10 -1.94
C ALA A 83 7.66 8.11 -2.60
N ALA A 84 7.15 7.01 -3.17
CA ALA A 84 7.96 5.93 -3.72
C ALA A 84 8.47 6.20 -5.15
N LEU A 85 7.68 6.91 -5.97
CA LEU A 85 7.94 7.10 -7.40
C LEU A 85 8.08 8.56 -7.83
N GLY A 86 7.57 9.49 -7.01
CA GLY A 86 7.42 10.90 -7.39
C GLY A 86 6.01 11.24 -7.88
N GLN A 87 5.67 12.53 -7.82
CA GLN A 87 4.33 13.04 -8.12
C GLN A 87 3.89 12.72 -9.56
N LYS A 88 4.76 12.93 -10.54
CA LYS A 88 4.45 12.76 -11.96
C LYS A 88 4.08 11.30 -12.27
N GLU A 89 4.91 10.37 -11.81
CA GLU A 89 4.73 8.94 -11.98
C GLU A 89 3.46 8.44 -11.26
N ALA A 90 3.20 8.93 -10.04
CA ALA A 90 1.99 8.62 -9.30
C ALA A 90 0.72 9.08 -10.03
N ASP A 91 0.71 10.32 -10.57
CA ASP A 91 -0.43 10.86 -11.32
C ASP A 91 -0.70 10.06 -12.60
N GLU A 92 0.35 9.61 -13.28
CA GLU A 92 0.22 8.74 -14.46
C GLU A 92 -0.39 7.38 -14.10
N ILE A 93 0.04 6.75 -12.99
CA ILE A 93 -0.53 5.49 -12.52
C ILE A 93 -2.01 5.66 -12.17
N VAL A 94 -2.38 6.75 -11.50
CA VAL A 94 -3.77 7.07 -11.16
C VAL A 94 -4.63 7.22 -12.41
N ARG A 95 -4.11 7.88 -13.45
CA ARG A 95 -4.78 7.99 -14.75
C ARG A 95 -4.90 6.65 -15.45
N TYR A 96 -3.85 5.83 -15.43
CA TYR A 96 -3.85 4.50 -16.04
C TYR A 96 -4.86 3.56 -15.38
N ALA A 97 -5.05 3.69 -14.07
CA ALA A 97 -6.04 2.94 -13.30
C ALA A 97 -7.47 3.49 -13.44
N ASP A 98 -7.73 4.43 -14.35
CA ASP A 98 -9.02 5.11 -14.54
C ASP A 98 -9.60 5.68 -13.22
N ASN A 99 -8.76 6.15 -12.30
CA ASN A 99 -9.14 6.59 -10.96
C ASN A 99 -9.86 5.53 -10.09
N ARG A 100 -9.78 4.24 -10.45
CA ARG A 100 -10.39 3.16 -9.67
C ARG A 100 -9.58 2.89 -8.41
N THR A 101 -10.14 3.26 -7.25
CA THR A 101 -9.49 3.10 -5.94
C THR A 101 -8.90 1.72 -5.72
N ALA A 102 -9.68 0.65 -5.90
CA ALA A 102 -9.20 -0.71 -5.69
C ALA A 102 -8.00 -1.06 -6.59
N THR A 103 -7.96 -0.56 -7.83
CA THR A 103 -6.83 -0.79 -8.75
C THR A 103 -5.60 0.00 -8.32
N ILE A 104 -5.77 1.27 -7.95
CA ILE A 104 -4.68 2.11 -7.44
C ILE A 104 -4.07 1.50 -6.17
N THR A 105 -4.92 1.03 -5.25
CA THR A 105 -4.47 0.40 -4.01
C THR A 105 -3.73 -0.91 -4.27
N LYS A 106 -4.20 -1.76 -5.20
CA LYS A 106 -3.49 -2.98 -5.58
C LYS A 106 -2.10 -2.69 -6.16
N VAL A 107 -1.97 -1.66 -7.00
CA VAL A 107 -0.67 -1.22 -7.53
C VAL A 107 0.24 -0.72 -6.40
N ALA A 108 -0.28 0.14 -5.53
CA ALA A 108 0.48 0.66 -4.40
C ALA A 108 0.95 -0.46 -3.45
N GLN A 109 0.09 -1.44 -3.16
CA GLN A 109 0.45 -2.62 -2.37
C GLN A 109 1.52 -3.47 -3.04
N ALA A 110 1.41 -3.74 -4.34
CA ALA A 110 2.41 -4.52 -5.06
C ALA A 110 3.80 -3.86 -5.01
N ILE A 111 3.84 -2.53 -5.18
CA ILE A 111 5.08 -1.75 -5.05
C ILE A 111 5.58 -1.78 -3.60
N PHE A 112 4.70 -1.66 -2.61
CA PHE A 112 5.08 -1.72 -1.19
C PHE A 112 5.65 -3.08 -0.80
N GLU A 113 4.99 -4.17 -1.15
CA GLU A 113 5.40 -5.54 -0.81
C GLU A 113 6.74 -5.92 -1.46
N ALA A 114 6.98 -5.45 -2.67
CA ALA A 114 8.26 -5.61 -3.34
C ALA A 114 9.40 -4.87 -2.63
N GLY A 115 9.11 -3.76 -1.95
CA GLY A 115 10.07 -2.99 -1.16
C GLY A 115 10.52 -3.65 0.14
N GLN A 116 9.71 -4.53 0.70
CA GLN A 116 9.96 -5.09 2.02
C GLN A 116 11.21 -6.00 2.00
N SER A 117 12.19 -5.66 2.84
CA SER A 117 13.30 -6.55 3.16
C SER A 117 12.79 -7.80 3.90
N ASN A 118 13.59 -8.88 3.93
CA ASN A 118 13.26 -10.09 4.70
C ASN A 118 13.08 -9.79 6.20
N GLU A 119 13.83 -8.84 6.76
CA GLU A 119 13.67 -8.41 8.17
C GLU A 119 12.35 -7.69 8.43
N LEU A 120 11.87 -6.87 7.47
CA LEU A 120 10.55 -6.25 7.57
C LEU A 120 9.44 -7.26 7.34
N ARG A 121 9.64 -8.25 6.46
CA ARG A 121 8.74 -9.41 6.32
C ARG A 121 8.70 -10.29 7.57
N GLU A 122 9.79 -10.37 8.33
CA GLU A 122 9.83 -11.09 9.61
C GLU A 122 9.21 -10.29 10.76
N LYS A 123 9.49 -8.97 10.83
CA LYS A 123 8.92 -8.07 11.86
C LYS A 123 7.44 -7.77 11.63
N TYR A 124 7.01 -7.70 10.37
CA TYR A 124 5.65 -7.37 9.96
C TYR A 124 4.89 -8.52 9.27
N GLY A 125 5.46 -9.72 9.17
CA GLY A 125 4.82 -10.90 8.58
C GLY A 125 4.47 -10.76 7.08
N THR A 126 4.17 -11.88 6.42
CA THR A 126 3.66 -11.91 5.04
C THR A 126 2.14 -12.11 4.95
N ASN A 127 1.45 -12.41 6.06
CA ASN A 127 -0.01 -12.53 6.10
C ASN A 127 -0.56 -12.44 7.53
N ARG A 128 -1.66 -11.68 7.69
CA ARG A 128 -2.27 -11.22 8.95
C ARG A 128 -2.68 -12.34 9.94
N LYS A 129 -2.91 -13.59 9.48
CA LYS A 129 -3.30 -14.72 10.35
C LYS A 129 -2.18 -15.29 11.21
N GLN A 130 -0.92 -15.24 10.78
CA GLN A 130 0.21 -15.75 11.57
C GLN A 130 0.67 -14.77 12.66
N ARG A 131 0.24 -13.50 12.57
CA ARG A 131 0.65 -12.40 13.46
C ARG A 131 -0.14 -12.31 14.77
N ARG A 132 -1.24 -13.06 14.94
CA ARG A 132 -2.02 -13.08 16.20
C ARG A 132 -1.75 -14.30 17.09
N GLY A 133 -0.94 -15.26 16.63
CA GLY A 133 -0.68 -16.51 17.34
C GLY A 133 0.70 -16.61 18.00
N LYS A 134 1.57 -15.60 17.88
CA LYS A 134 2.95 -15.64 18.43
C LYS A 134 3.15 -14.86 19.72
N ASP A 135 2.14 -14.11 20.18
CA ASP A 135 2.18 -13.37 21.45
C ASP A 135 1.44 -14.09 22.60
N ASN A 136 1.11 -15.37 22.44
CA ASN A 136 0.56 -16.21 23.51
C ASN A 136 1.38 -17.51 23.61
N ASP A 137 2.60 -17.41 24.12
CA ASP A 137 3.29 -18.47 24.88
C ASP A 137 4.21 -17.80 25.92
#